data_AF-A0A317U0P7-F1
#
_entry.id   AF-A0A317U0P7-F1
#
_cell.length_a   1.000
_cell.length_b   1.000
_cell.length_c   1.000
_cell.angle_alpha   90.00
_cell.angle_beta   90.00
_cell.angle_gamma   90.00
#
_symmetry.space_group_name_H-M   'P 1'
#
loop_
_entity.id
_entity.type
_entity.pdbx_description
1 polymer ?
#
loop_
_entity_poly.entity_id
_entity_poly.type
_entity_poly.pdbx_seq_one_letter_code
_entity_poly.pdbx_strand_id
1 'polypeptide(L)'
;MMLKSNNYKFFIEINTFKIHVQTILNRLRNQKDSSIVNAIKLIIDGKSHDSLPKEVITLDLLLNQPEQFIKNIDNETKKNIHDAIREILEAFIDELTDEAISSKPEPQF
;
A
#
# COMPACT_ATOMS: atom_id res chain seq x y z
N MET A 1 -0.75 -5.55 -35.88
CA MET A 1 -1.57 -5.60 -34.66
C MET A 1 -0.75 -6.23 -33.53
N MET A 2 0.05 -5.43 -32.79
CA MET A 2 0.89 -5.90 -31.67
C MET A 2 0.24 -5.56 -30.32
N LEU A 3 -0.94 -6.12 -30.05
CA LEU A 3 -1.79 -5.73 -28.90
C LEU A 3 -1.71 -6.67 -27.69
N LYS A 4 -0.91 -7.75 -27.72
CA LYS A 4 -0.96 -8.79 -26.66
C LYS A 4 0.21 -8.79 -25.67
N SER A 5 1.43 -8.39 -26.09
CA SER A 5 2.61 -8.50 -25.23
C SER A 5 2.67 -7.41 -24.15
N ASN A 6 2.27 -6.18 -24.47
CA ASN A 6 2.41 -5.06 -23.55
C ASN A 6 1.39 -5.14 -22.42
N ASN A 7 0.13 -5.46 -22.73
CA ASN A 7 -0.93 -5.61 -21.72
C ASN A 7 -0.62 -6.72 -20.71
N TYR A 8 -0.06 -7.84 -21.16
CA TYR A 8 0.35 -8.92 -20.27
C TYR A 8 1.49 -8.49 -19.35
N LYS A 9 2.50 -7.79 -19.88
CA LYS A 9 3.61 -7.25 -19.07
C LYS A 9 3.09 -6.29 -17.99
N PHE A 10 2.24 -5.33 -18.35
CA PHE A 10 1.65 -4.38 -17.41
C PHE A 10 0.85 -5.08 -16.29
N PHE A 11 0.05 -6.09 -16.65
CA PHE A 11 -0.69 -6.88 -15.67
C PHE A 11 0.23 -7.59 -14.66
N ILE A 12 1.34 -8.17 -15.12
CA ILE A 12 2.31 -8.83 -14.23
C ILE A 12 3.00 -7.83 -13.31
N GLU A 13 3.40 -6.66 -13.84
CA GLU A 13 4.06 -5.62 -13.05
C GLU A 13 3.15 -5.10 -11.93
N ILE A 14 1.91 -4.70 -12.27
CA ILE A 14 0.93 -4.23 -11.28
C ILE A 14 0.66 -5.30 -10.22
N ASN A 15 0.40 -6.55 -10.62
CA ASN A 15 0.13 -7.62 -9.67
C ASN A 15 1.31 -7.94 -8.75
N THR A 16 2.54 -7.83 -9.26
CA THR A 16 3.74 -8.04 -8.45
C THR A 16 3.80 -7.05 -7.30
N PHE A 17 3.54 -5.76 -7.57
CA PHE A 17 3.46 -4.72 -6.54
C PHE A 17 2.33 -4.99 -5.56
N LYS A 18 1.12 -5.33 -6.03
CA LYS A 18 -0.02 -5.66 -5.16
C LYS A 18 0.31 -6.77 -4.17
N ILE A 19 0.95 -7.86 -4.63
CA ILE A 19 1.35 -8.99 -3.79
C ILE A 19 2.37 -8.56 -2.73
N HIS A 20 3.35 -7.74 -3.10
CA HIS A 20 4.38 -7.26 -2.16
C HIS A 20 3.76 -6.37 -1.09
N VAL A 21 2.89 -5.43 -1.49
CA VAL A 21 2.16 -4.57 -0.56
C VAL A 21 1.32 -5.40 0.41
N GLN A 22 0.51 -6.34 -0.08
CA GLN A 22 -0.30 -7.22 0.77
C GLN A 22 0.56 -8.03 1.76
N THR A 23 1.71 -8.52 1.32
CA THR A 23 2.65 -9.24 2.19
C THR A 23 3.16 -8.36 3.33
N ILE A 24 3.49 -7.10 3.05
CA ILE A 24 3.94 -6.14 4.07
C ILE A 24 2.79 -5.81 5.02
N LEU A 25 1.59 -5.54 4.49
CA LEU A 25 0.41 -5.22 5.30
C LEU A 25 0.03 -6.35 6.26
N ASN A 26 0.11 -7.60 5.82
CA ASN A 26 -0.11 -8.77 6.69
C ASN A 26 0.89 -8.81 7.86
N ARG A 27 2.16 -8.43 7.63
CA ARG A 27 3.16 -8.34 8.70
C ARG A 27 2.85 -7.21 9.66
N LEU A 28 2.49 -6.03 9.13
CA LEU A 28 2.11 -4.86 9.91
C LEU A 28 0.88 -5.14 10.79
N ARG A 29 -0.16 -5.81 10.26
CA ARG A 29 -1.34 -6.22 11.05
C ARG A 29 -0.96 -7.05 12.26
N ASN A 30 -0.01 -7.98 12.11
CA ASN A 30 0.44 -8.85 13.19
C ASN A 30 1.24 -8.12 14.29
N GLN A 31 1.79 -6.94 14.00
CA GLN A 31 2.49 -6.13 15.00
C GLN A 31 1.53 -5.44 15.99
N LYS A 32 0.24 -5.31 15.64
CA LYS A 32 -0.80 -4.67 16.46
C LYS A 32 -0.44 -3.26 16.95
N ASP A 33 0.39 -2.54 16.19
CA ASP A 33 0.79 -1.18 16.52
C ASP A 33 -0.24 -0.17 15.98
N SER A 34 -0.91 0.52 16.90
CA SER A 34 -1.89 1.55 16.59
C SER A 34 -1.33 2.74 15.77
N SER A 35 -0.01 2.95 15.77
CA SER A 35 0.63 4.02 15.02
C SER A 35 0.69 3.75 13.51
N ILE A 36 0.51 2.49 13.08
CA ILE A 36 0.59 2.06 11.68
C ILE A 36 -0.44 2.79 10.82
N VAL A 37 -1.67 3.00 11.32
CA VAL A 37 -2.73 3.70 10.57
C VAL A 37 -2.29 5.12 10.21
N ASN A 38 -1.73 5.85 11.17
CA ASN A 38 -1.25 7.21 10.93
C ASN A 38 -0.04 7.22 9.99
N ALA A 39 0.88 6.26 10.15
CA ALA A 39 2.05 6.13 9.30
C ALA A 39 1.68 5.86 7.83
N ILE A 40 0.68 4.99 7.57
CA ILE A 40 0.19 4.71 6.22
C ILE A 40 -0.54 5.92 5.63
N LYS A 41 -1.34 6.66 6.42
CA LYS A 41 -1.98 7.90 5.97
C LYS A 41 -0.98 8.94 5.50
N LEU A 42 0.15 9.08 6.21
CA LEU A 42 1.20 10.02 5.84
C LEU A 42 1.81 9.73 4.47
N ILE A 43 2.07 8.44 4.15
CA ILE A 43 2.66 8.07 2.85
C ILE A 43 1.64 8.22 1.70
N ILE A 44 0.35 7.98 1.95
CA ILE A 44 -0.73 8.24 0.97
C ILE A 44 -0.84 9.74 0.65
N ASP A 45 -0.68 10.59 1.67
CA ASP A 45 -0.68 12.04 1.53
C ASP A 45 0.61 12.60 0.90
N GLY A 46 1.61 11.75 0.64
CA GLY A 46 2.93 12.17 0.15
C GLY A 46 3.74 12.99 1.15
N LYS A 47 3.48 12.82 2.46
CA LYS A 47 4.16 13.54 3.54
C LYS A 47 5.35 12.73 4.06
N SER A 48 6.50 13.38 4.21
CA SER A 48 7.69 12.79 4.84
C SER A 48 7.54 12.75 6.36
N HIS A 49 8.09 11.71 6.99
CA HIS A 49 8.18 11.60 8.45
C HIS A 49 9.53 10.99 8.84
N ASP A 50 10.20 11.57 9.83
CA ASP A 50 11.60 11.27 10.16
C ASP A 50 11.82 9.88 10.80
N SER A 51 10.74 9.19 11.18
CA SER A 51 10.80 7.94 11.94
C SER A 51 9.73 6.91 11.55
N LEU A 52 9.60 6.59 10.26
CA LEU A 52 8.70 5.54 9.81
C LEU A 52 9.29 4.14 10.07
N PRO A 53 8.46 3.13 10.42
CA PRO A 53 8.87 1.73 10.39
C PRO A 53 9.40 1.33 9.00
N LYS A 54 10.36 0.41 8.95
CA LYS A 54 11.00 -0.01 7.68
C LYS A 54 9.99 -0.53 6.65
N GLU A 55 8.99 -1.25 7.14
CA GLU A 55 7.87 -1.73 6.34
C GLU A 55 7.08 -0.57 5.71
N VAL A 56 6.80 0.49 6.45
CA VAL A 56 6.09 1.67 5.95
C VAL A 56 6.95 2.46 4.96
N ILE A 57 8.26 2.56 5.20
CA ILE A 57 9.21 3.13 4.22
C ILE A 57 9.16 2.33 2.90
N THR A 58 9.07 1.00 3.00
CA THR A 58 9.00 0.15 1.80
C THR A 58 7.68 0.36 1.06
N LEU A 59 6.57 0.53 1.78
CA LEU A 59 5.27 0.88 1.18
C LEU A 59 5.32 2.23 0.46
N ASP A 60 5.98 3.23 1.05
CA ASP A 60 6.18 4.55 0.42
C ASP A 60 6.95 4.44 -0.90
N LEU A 61 8.06 3.68 -0.93
CA LEU A 61 8.83 3.45 -2.15
C LEU A 61 8.00 2.72 -3.23
N LEU A 62 7.23 1.71 -2.84
CA LEU A 62 6.37 0.97 -3.77
C LEU A 62 5.27 1.85 -4.36
N LEU A 63 4.66 2.73 -3.54
CA LEU A 63 3.58 3.63 -3.92
C LEU A 63 4.09 4.78 -4.80
N ASN A 64 5.14 5.47 -4.35
CA ASN A 64 5.54 6.77 -4.87
C ASN A 64 6.75 6.71 -5.80
N GLN A 65 7.53 5.62 -5.78
CA GLN A 65 8.79 5.50 -6.54
C GLN A 65 8.95 4.13 -7.22
N PRO A 66 7.93 3.63 -7.97
CA PRO A 66 7.97 2.29 -8.58
C PRO A 66 9.14 2.11 -9.57
N GLU A 67 9.69 3.18 -10.14
CA GLU A 67 10.88 3.14 -10.99
C GLU A 67 12.15 2.63 -10.31
N GLN A 68 12.21 2.64 -8.98
CA GLN A 68 13.34 2.04 -8.25
C GLN A 68 13.38 0.52 -8.43
N PHE A 69 12.24 -0.11 -8.70
CA PHE A 69 12.11 -1.56 -8.85
C PHE A 69 12.02 -1.98 -10.32
N ILE A 70 11.36 -1.18 -11.16
CA ILE A 70 11.22 -1.44 -12.59
C ILE A 70 11.82 -0.28 -13.39
N LYS A 71 12.97 -0.54 -14.01
CA LYS A 71 13.63 0.44 -14.89
C LYS A 71 12.80 0.67 -16.16
N ASN A 72 12.77 1.93 -16.61
CA ASN A 72 12.08 2.36 -17.83
C ASN A 72 10.58 2.07 -17.83
N ILE A 73 9.95 2.00 -16.65
CA ILE A 73 8.51 1.99 -16.51
C ILE A 73 7.93 3.32 -17.03
N ASP A 74 6.91 3.24 -17.88
CA ASP A 74 6.25 4.41 -18.46
C ASP A 74 5.26 5.05 -17.46
N ASN A 75 4.87 6.30 -17.73
CA ASN A 75 4.04 7.08 -16.83
C ASN A 75 2.63 6.49 -16.61
N GLU A 76 2.07 5.80 -17.60
CA GLU A 76 0.75 5.17 -17.48
C GLU A 76 0.83 4.01 -16.49
N THR A 77 1.85 3.15 -16.63
CA THR A 77 2.08 2.04 -15.70
C THR A 77 2.40 2.54 -14.30
N LYS A 78 3.23 3.58 -14.14
CA LYS A 78 3.49 4.21 -12.84
C LYS A 78 2.21 4.64 -12.15
N LYS A 79 1.33 5.34 -12.88
CA LYS A 79 0.04 5.81 -12.37
C LYS A 79 -0.84 4.62 -11.95
N ASN A 80 -0.94 3.60 -12.80
CA ASN A 80 -1.75 2.42 -12.50
C ASN A 80 -1.24 1.66 -11.26
N ILE A 81 0.08 1.56 -11.08
CA ILE A 81 0.68 1.00 -9.86
C ILE A 81 0.34 1.85 -8.65
N HIS A 82 0.54 3.16 -8.73
CA HIS A 82 0.22 4.09 -7.65
C HIS A 82 -1.26 3.96 -7.22
N ASP A 83 -2.19 4.03 -8.17
CA ASP A 83 -3.63 3.96 -7.91
C ASP A 83 -4.02 2.60 -7.29
N ALA A 84 -3.47 1.50 -7.81
CA ALA A 84 -3.73 0.16 -7.28
C ALA A 84 -3.18 -0.06 -5.87
N ILE A 85 -2.00 0.50 -5.55
CA ILE A 85 -1.42 0.41 -4.21
C ILE A 85 -2.20 1.29 -3.24
N ARG A 86 -2.53 2.52 -3.66
CA ARG A 86 -3.32 3.46 -2.85
C ARG A 86 -4.64 2.84 -2.41
N GLU A 87 -5.38 2.22 -3.34
CA GLU A 87 -6.64 1.53 -3.05
C GLU A 87 -6.46 0.44 -1.97
N ILE A 88 -5.40 -0.37 -2.07
CA ILE A 88 -5.10 -1.42 -1.07
C ILE A 88 -4.80 -0.80 0.30
N LEU A 89 -4.02 0.29 0.34
CA LEU A 89 -3.64 0.94 1.60
C LEU A 89 -4.86 1.61 2.27
N GLU A 90 -5.72 2.26 1.49
CA GLU A 90 -6.97 2.87 1.98
C GLU A 90 -7.90 1.78 2.55
N ALA A 91 -8.12 0.68 1.82
CA ALA A 91 -8.89 -0.45 2.32
C ALA A 91 -8.33 -1.05 3.61
N PHE A 92 -7.01 -1.16 3.73
CA PHE A 92 -6.36 -1.67 4.94
C PHE A 92 -6.56 -0.74 6.16
N ILE A 93 -6.52 0.58 5.94
CA ILE A 93 -6.80 1.57 6.99
C ILE A 93 -8.25 1.43 7.49
N ASP A 94 -9.20 1.28 6.57
CA ASP A 94 -10.62 1.14 6.90
C ASP A 94 -10.84 -0.15 7.70
N GLU A 95 -10.30 -1.29 7.26
CA GLU A 95 -10.37 -2.56 7.98
C GLU A 95 -9.84 -2.46 9.42
N LEU A 96 -8.66 -1.86 9.62
CA LEU A 96 -8.09 -1.70 10.97
C LEU A 96 -8.91 -0.73 11.84
N THR A 97 -9.50 0.30 11.23
CA THR A 97 -10.33 1.27 11.95
C THR A 97 -11.62 0.61 12.42
N ASP A 98 -12.26 -0.19 11.56
CA ASP A 98 -13.47 -0.94 11.88
C ASP A 98 -13.22 -2.00 12.97
N GLU A 99 -12.10 -2.74 12.89
CA GLU A 99 -11.67 -3.68 13.94
C GLU A 99 -11.51 -2.97 15.30
N ALA A 100 -10.92 -1.77 15.31
CA ALA A 100 -10.72 -0.97 16.52
C ALA A 100 -12.04 -0.43 17.12
N ILE A 101 -13.04 -0.15 16.28
CA ILE A 101 -14.37 0.28 16.72
C ILE A 101 -15.15 -0.90 17.30
N SER A 102 -15.13 -2.05 16.62
CA SER A 102 -15.83 -3.28 17.01
C SER A 102 -15.31 -3.89 18.32
N SER A 103 -14.03 -3.69 18.62
CA SER A 103 -13.38 -4.22 19.83
C SER A 103 -13.60 -3.38 21.10
N LYS A 104 -14.34 -2.27 21.04
CA LYS A 104 -14.74 -1.52 22.25
C LYS A 104 -15.83 -2.29 23.02
N PRO A 105 -15.64 -2.55 24.33
CA PRO A 105 -16.69 -3.19 25.12
C PRO A 105 -17.92 -2.27 25.20
N GLU A 106 -19.11 -2.84 25.04
CA GLU A 106 -20.37 -2.14 25.27
C GLU A 106 -20.34 -1.50 26.67
N PRO A 107 -20.81 -0.23 26.82
CA PRO A 107 -20.96 0.37 28.13
C PRO A 107 -21.94 -0.51 28.93
N GLN A 108 -21.42 -1.16 29.98
CA GLN A 108 -22.24 -1.88 30.94
C GLN A 108 -23.09 -0.84 31.67
N PHE A 109 -24.38 -0.81 31.36
CA PHE A 109 -25.40 -0.05 32.08
C PHE A 109 -25.78 -0.75 33.39
#